data_AF-A0A5C5URI1-F1
#
_entry.id   AF-A0A5C5URI1-F1
#
_cell.length_a   1.000
_cell.length_b   1.000
_cell.length_c   1.000
_cell.angle_alpha   90.00
_cell.angle_beta   90.00
_cell.angle_gamma   90.00
#
_symmetry.space_group_name_H-M   'P 1'
#
loop_
_entity.id
_entity.type
_entity.pdbx_description
1 polymer ?
#
loop_
_entity_poly.entity_id
_entity_poly.type
_entity_poly.pdbx_seq_one_letter_code
_entity_poly.pdbx_strand_id
1 'polypeptide(L)' 'MSATPKEILRKLNNAEQRGVDMASPKAVVDYMLAQGEKQSILYFYKPNSLEFDFGKFNNAVAEMRGLKK' A
#
# COMPACT_ATOMS: atom_id res chain seq x y z
N MET A 1 15.38 0.97 -9.58
CA MET A 1 15.31 1.08 -8.11
C MET A 1 13.83 1.11 -7.73
N SER A 2 13.37 0.24 -6.83
CA SER A 2 11.97 0.24 -6.39
C SER A 2 11.68 1.57 -5.69
N ALA A 3 10.66 2.29 -6.16
CA ALA A 3 10.28 3.57 -5.56
C ALA A 3 9.59 3.34 -4.20
N THR A 4 8.97 2.18 -4.03
CA THR A 4 8.28 1.79 -2.82
C THR A 4 9.21 1.16 -1.78
N PRO A 5 9.16 1.60 -0.50
CA PRO A 5 9.91 0.97 0.59
C PRO A 5 9.57 -0.53 0.73
N LYS A 6 10.59 -1.36 0.95
CA LYS A 6 10.44 -2.83 1.11
C LYS A 6 9.43 -3.20 2.20
N GLU A 7 9.34 -2.41 3.27
CA GLU A 7 8.38 -2.64 4.34
C GLU A 7 6.93 -2.50 3.85
N ILE A 8 6.63 -1.50 3.00
CA ILE A 8 5.31 -1.31 2.41
C ILE A 8 4.95 -2.49 1.51
N LEU A 9 5.90 -2.93 0.67
CA LEU A 9 5.70 -4.10 -0.19
C LEU A 9 5.40 -5.36 0.64
N ARG A 10 6.10 -5.56 1.77
CA ARG A 10 5.83 -6.69 2.68
C ARG A 10 4.42 -6.61 3.28
N LYS A 11 3.96 -5.41 3.68
CA LYS A 11 2.61 -5.23 4.26
C LYS A 11 1.51 -5.44 3.23
N LEU A 12 1.71 -4.98 1.99
CA LEU A 12 0.80 -5.25 0.88
C LEU A 12 0.71 -6.76 0.59
N ASN A 13 1.84 -7.45 0.55
CA ASN A 13 1.87 -8.91 0.33
C ASN A 13 1.14 -9.66 1.47
N ASN A 14 1.37 -9.27 2.72
CA ASN A 14 0.64 -9.83 3.86
C ASN A 14 -0.88 -9.62 3.74
N ALA A 15 -1.31 -8.44 3.28
CA ALA A 15 -2.73 -8.15 3.07
C ALA A 15 -3.31 -9.02 1.94
N GLU A 16 -2.59 -9.21 0.83
CA GLU A 16 -3.01 -10.09 -0.28
C GLU A 16 -3.12 -11.55 0.18
N GLN A 17 -2.16 -12.05 0.95
CA GLN A 17 -2.20 -13.40 1.55
C GLN A 17 -3.37 -13.61 2.51
N ARG A 18 -3.89 -12.53 3.11
CA ARG A 18 -5.07 -12.55 3.98
C ARG A 18 -6.38 -12.42 3.22
N GLY A 19 -6.34 -12.36 1.89
CA GLY A 19 -7.52 -12.22 1.03
C GLY A 19 -8.10 -10.81 0.98
N VAL A 20 -7.32 -9.79 1.35
CA VAL A 20 -7.73 -8.40 1.21
C VAL A 20 -7.78 -8.03 -0.27
N ASP A 21 -8.81 -7.29 -0.67
CA ASP A 21 -8.94 -6.81 -2.03
C ASP A 21 -7.91 -5.71 -2.33
N MET A 22 -6.82 -6.08 -3.04
CA MET A 22 -5.76 -5.14 -3.44
C MET A 22 -6.22 -4.10 -4.48
N ALA A 23 -7.38 -4.30 -5.12
CA ALA A 23 -7.98 -3.33 -6.04
C ALA A 23 -8.71 -2.20 -5.30
N SER A 24 -9.02 -2.39 -4.01
CA SER A 24 -9.65 -1.41 -3.14
C SER A 24 -8.62 -0.82 -2.18
N PRO A 25 -8.14 0.42 -2.43
CA PRO A 25 -7.26 1.13 -1.51
C PRO A 25 -7.86 1.22 -0.10
N LYS A 26 -9.18 1.37 -0.02
CA LYS A 26 -9.91 1.37 1.24
C LYS A 26 -9.73 0.05 2.00
N ALA A 27 -9.91 -1.09 1.34
CA ALA A 27 -9.78 -2.41 2.00
C ALA A 27 -8.37 -2.63 2.56
N VAL A 28 -7.34 -2.21 1.80
CA VAL A 28 -5.95 -2.30 2.23
C VAL A 28 -5.65 -1.36 3.39
N VAL A 29 -6.14 -0.12 3.34
CA VAL A 29 -5.99 0.85 4.44
C VAL A 29 -6.70 0.35 5.70
N ASP A 30 -7.92 -0.17 5.59
CA ASP A 30 -8.67 -0.73 6.72
C ASP A 30 -7.91 -1.89 7.36
N TYR A 31 -7.34 -2.80 6.55
CA TYR A 31 -6.50 -3.89 7.04
C TYR A 31 -5.26 -3.37 7.78
N MET A 32 -4.51 -2.43 7.18
CA MET A 32 -3.33 -1.84 7.82
C MET A 32 -3.70 -1.11 9.11
N LEU A 33 -4.84 -0.44 9.14
CA LEU A 33 -5.32 0.29 10.31
C LEU A 33 -5.66 -0.69 11.45
N ALA A 34 -6.31 -1.82 11.13
CA ALA A 34 -6.60 -2.87 12.08
C ALA A 34 -5.34 -3.53 12.68
N GLN A 35 -4.22 -3.51 11.95
CA GLN A 35 -2.91 -3.97 12.45
C GLN A 35 -2.14 -2.89 13.24
N GLY A 36 -2.66 -1.67 13.36
CA GLY A 36 -1.99 -0.55 14.03
C GLY A 36 -0.93 0.14 13.17
N GLU A 37 -0.88 -0.13 11.86
CA GLU A 37 0.22 0.22 10.97
C GLU A 37 0.11 1.65 10.40
N LYS A 38 -0.13 2.63 11.28
CA LYS A 38 -0.45 4.02 10.91
C LYS A 38 0.61 4.69 10.02
N GLN A 39 1.89 4.44 10.28
CA GLN A 39 3.00 5.00 9.49
C GLN A 39 2.99 4.50 8.03
N SER A 40 2.59 3.25 7.81
CA SER A 40 2.50 2.65 6.47
C SER A 40 1.34 3.23 5.69
N ILE A 41 0.24 3.57 6.37
CA ILE A 41 -0.92 4.20 5.75
C ILE A 41 -0.53 5.60 5.26
N LEU A 42 0.19 6.37 6.07
CA LEU A 42 0.68 7.72 5.72
C LEU A 42 1.58 7.73 4.49
N TYR A 43 2.27 6.64 4.17
CA TYR A 43 3.04 6.53 2.92
C TYR A 43 2.18 6.77 1.68
N PHE A 44 0.90 6.38 1.69
CA PHE A 44 0.01 6.56 0.55
C PHE A 44 -0.64 7.94 0.49
N TYR A 45 -0.34 8.83 1.43
CA TYR A 45 -0.82 10.21 1.38
C TYR A 45 0.22 11.12 0.75
N LYS A 46 -0.25 12.18 0.08
CA LYS A 46 0.63 13.23 -0.44
C LYS A 46 1.32 13.95 0.72
N PRO A 47 2.58 14.40 0.54
CA PRO A 47 3.27 15.15 1.58
C PRO A 47 2.49 16.42 1.93
N ASN A 48 2.37 16.69 3.24
CA ASN A 48 1.63 17.84 3.78
C ASN A 48 0.16 17.94 3.36
N SER A 49 -0.47 16.82 2.97
CA SER A 49 -1.88 16.78 2.56
C SER A 49 -2.57 15.53 3.10
N LEU A 50 -3.88 15.63 3.30
CA LEU A 50 -4.77 14.50 3.60
C LEU A 50 -5.30 13.82 2.34
N GLU A 51 -4.82 14.23 1.17
CA GLU A 51 -5.14 13.58 -0.08
C GLU A 51 -4.42 12.24 -0.21
N PHE A 52 -5.21 11.19 -0.43
CA PHE A 52 -4.70 9.88 -0.78
C PHE A 52 -4.16 9.88 -2.21
N ASP A 53 -2.95 9.38 -2.38
CA ASP A 53 -2.28 9.24 -3.67
C ASP A 53 -2.56 7.84 -4.24
N PHE A 54 -3.66 7.75 -5.00
CA PHE A 54 -4.06 6.51 -5.68
C PHE A 54 -3.02 6.03 -6.69
N GLY A 55 -2.28 6.96 -7.34
CA GLY A 55 -1.21 6.60 -8.26
C GLY A 55 -0.07 5.90 -7.55
N LYS A 56 0.35 6.45 -6.40
CA LYS A 56 1.38 5.85 -5.53
C LYS A 56 0.95 4.50 -4.98
N PHE A 57 -0.30 4.36 -4.55
CA PHE A 57 -0.84 3.07 -4.12
C PHE A 57 -0.82 2.03 -5.24
N ASN A 58 -1.38 2.36 -6.40
CA ASN A 58 -1.44 1.45 -7.55
C ASN A 58 -0.04 1.04 -8.01
N ASN A 59 0.91 1.98 -8.02
CA ASN A 59 2.32 1.69 -8.32
C ASN A 59 2.93 0.74 -7.28
N ALA A 60 2.67 0.93 -5.99
CA ALA A 60 3.17 0.06 -4.93
C ALA A 60 2.60 -1.37 -5.04
N VAL A 61 1.30 -1.51 -5.35
CA VAL A 61 0.65 -2.81 -5.60
C VAL A 61 1.22 -3.47 -6.86
N ALA A 62 1.45 -2.71 -7.93
CA ALA A 62 2.07 -3.22 -9.15
C ALA A 62 3.53 -3.67 -8.91
N GLU A 63 4.31 -2.89 -8.15
CA GLU A 63 5.67 -3.25 -7.75
C GLU A 63 5.68 -4.52 -6.89
N MET A 64 4.74 -4.66 -5.95
CA MET A 64 4.58 -5.87 -5.14
C MET A 64 4.30 -7.11 -6.01
N ARG A 65 3.42 -6.99 -7.01
CA ARG A 65 3.07 -8.07 -7.95
C ARG A 65 4.17 -8.39 -8.97
N GLY A 66 5.29 -7.68 -8.94
CA GLY A 66 6.37 -7.87 -9.91
C GLY A 66 6.03 -7.39 -11.32
N LEU A 67 5.04 -6.51 -11.47
CA LEU A 67 4.65 -5.90 -12.76
C LEU A 67 5.56 -4.74 -13.17
N LYS A 68 6.86 -4.83 -12.85
CA LYS A 68 7.92 -4.12 -13.58
C LYS A 68 8.69 -5.17 -14.38
N LYS A 69 8.26 -5.40 -15.63
CA LYS A 69 9.18 -5.89 -16.67
C LYS A 69 10.08 -4.75 -17.11
#